data_AF-A0A182YB97-F1
#
_entry.id   AF-A0A182YB97-F1
#
_cell.length_a   1.000
_cell.length_b   1.000
_cell.length_c   1.000
_cell.angle_alpha   90.00
_cell.angle_beta   90.00
_cell.angle_gamma   90.00
#
_symmetry.space_group_name_H-M   'P 1'
#
loop_
_entity.id
_entity.type
_entity.pdbx_description
1 polymer ?
#
loop_
_entity_poly.entity_id
_entity_poly.type
_entity_poly.pdbx_seq_one_letter_code
_entity_poly.pdbx_strand_id
1 'polypeptide(L)'
;MDVNQLEHLMRNLAIKETRTNSLDVLESKLADVDQEIYEVMLCSEGLFKFLADANSDQHTTASRIIYDKALEFFPNGSVVIDQFIERCLTHPKNTVKQFGLRGAAAMVYHSAAISPNNIQLIILHCLPMKEVYVNTLLTVLVKSLPPIFTEPVVQKNLVSVLEFDETIRCRVYEIVCTILETHPAYLQLADPIIARALIDLEKDDVLLQTSVLQILTQLLATKEGYDYVEAHDLFRKVCTNFVPDKVTPYVRFVLPNALKFLASAALIQPALFLARHPGWVTFMFDMTSPEDPMLMAIAYDCLGMVGSSSEGKVFLNYQKLKMEKFLKEFPGVLHSTLEAYKVRLIECLTNLLSGGSEPIDNMISTITQEWYETMTESNHLDMVQELFKVPFPNIKMAALKLLSVIIDHRWGQLFFQNTAGFSELLLNRRMDNDVNVAQFKYDVIKKLSQCAALDSFVGNTLKQYVSEGAFYRKAVVEVAIEGDQ
;
A
#
# COMPACT_ATOMS: atom_id res chain seq x y z
N MET A 1 -37.84 -24.53 7.76
CA MET A 1 -38.83 -23.57 7.21
C MET A 1 -39.46 -24.19 5.97
N ASP A 2 -40.78 -24.13 5.75
CA ASP A 2 -41.42 -24.65 4.52
C ASP A 2 -41.67 -23.54 3.46
N VAL A 3 -42.08 -23.92 2.24
CA VAL A 3 -42.31 -22.99 1.11
C VAL A 3 -43.41 -21.95 1.41
N ASN A 4 -44.48 -22.34 2.11
CA ASN A 4 -45.57 -21.41 2.44
C ASN A 4 -45.11 -20.36 3.46
N GLN A 5 -44.31 -20.77 4.44
CA GLN A 5 -43.69 -19.86 5.40
C GLN A 5 -42.70 -18.92 4.72
N LEU A 6 -41.94 -19.41 3.75
CA LEU A 6 -41.03 -18.60 2.94
C LEU A 6 -41.80 -17.55 2.12
N GLU A 7 -42.86 -17.93 1.42
CA GLU A 7 -43.69 -16.99 0.66
C GLU A 7 -44.26 -15.88 1.54
N HIS A 8 -44.76 -16.24 2.73
CA HIS A 8 -45.28 -15.25 3.68
C HIS A 8 -44.18 -14.28 4.13
N LEU A 9 -42.98 -14.78 4.42
CA LEU A 9 -41.82 -13.97 4.79
C LEU A 9 -41.38 -13.03 3.65
N MET A 10 -41.34 -13.51 2.41
CA MET A 10 -41.00 -12.70 1.23
C MET A 10 -42.02 -11.59 0.98
N ARG A 11 -43.32 -11.83 1.23
CA ARG A 11 -44.36 -10.78 1.18
C ARG A 11 -44.15 -9.73 2.27
N ASN A 12 -43.77 -10.15 3.48
CA ASN A 12 -43.51 -9.23 4.59
C ASN A 12 -42.23 -8.41 4.38
N LEU A 13 -41.19 -8.95 3.73
CA LEU A 13 -40.01 -8.18 3.33
C LEU A 13 -40.35 -7.08 2.31
N ALA A 14 -41.34 -7.32 1.45
CA ALA A 14 -41.79 -6.30 0.49
C ALA A 14 -42.53 -5.13 1.15
N ILE A 15 -43.01 -5.25 2.39
CA ILE A 15 -43.75 -4.23 3.15
C ILE A 15 -42.78 -3.45 4.03
N LYS A 16 -42.74 -2.12 3.87
CA LYS A 16 -41.71 -1.25 4.47
C LYS A 16 -41.65 -1.35 6.00
N GLU A 17 -42.79 -1.39 6.66
CA GLU A 17 -42.96 -1.40 8.12
C GLU A 17 -42.46 -2.70 8.76
N THR A 18 -42.45 -3.80 8.00
CA THR A 18 -42.12 -5.13 8.52
C THR A 18 -40.72 -5.60 8.13
N ARG A 19 -39.96 -4.83 7.36
CA ARG A 19 -38.65 -5.24 6.81
C ARG A 19 -37.64 -5.69 7.84
N THR A 20 -37.39 -4.87 8.87
CA THR A 20 -36.36 -5.17 9.87
C THR A 20 -36.68 -6.46 10.62
N ASN A 21 -37.90 -6.56 11.17
CA ASN A 21 -38.35 -7.77 11.84
C ASN A 21 -38.34 -8.99 10.92
N SER A 22 -38.67 -8.80 9.63
CA SER A 22 -38.66 -9.90 8.66
C SER A 22 -37.24 -10.35 8.30
N LEU A 23 -36.24 -9.47 8.33
CA LEU A 23 -34.82 -9.84 8.16
C LEU A 23 -34.31 -10.64 9.37
N ASP A 24 -34.66 -10.23 10.59
CA ASP A 24 -34.27 -10.97 11.80
C ASP A 24 -34.89 -12.38 11.81
N VAL A 25 -36.16 -12.48 11.42
CA VAL A 25 -36.84 -13.77 11.24
C VAL A 25 -36.20 -14.58 10.11
N LEU A 26 -35.80 -13.94 9.01
CA LEU A 26 -35.11 -14.62 7.91
C LEU A 26 -33.79 -15.22 8.37
N GLU A 27 -32.97 -14.46 9.09
CA GLU A 27 -31.70 -14.94 9.64
C GLU A 27 -31.91 -16.18 10.51
N SER A 28 -32.83 -16.11 11.47
CA SER A 28 -33.12 -17.23 12.35
C SER A 28 -33.64 -18.45 11.58
N LYS A 29 -34.49 -18.26 10.57
CA LYS A 29 -35.08 -19.36 9.80
C LYS A 29 -34.13 -19.99 8.78
N LEU A 30 -33.14 -19.24 8.30
CA LEU A 30 -32.13 -19.77 7.37
C LEU A 30 -31.09 -20.66 8.05
N ALA A 31 -30.97 -20.62 9.38
CA ALA A 31 -30.08 -21.53 10.11
C ALA A 31 -30.42 -23.01 9.82
N ASP A 32 -31.71 -23.36 9.87
CA ASP A 32 -32.21 -24.74 9.73
C ASP A 32 -33.00 -24.97 8.42
N VAL A 33 -32.70 -24.23 7.36
CA VAL A 33 -33.37 -24.40 6.05
C VAL A 33 -32.67 -25.47 5.22
N ASP A 34 -33.43 -26.22 4.42
CA ASP A 34 -32.85 -27.09 3.40
C ASP A 34 -32.46 -26.29 2.15
N GLN A 35 -31.46 -26.80 1.43
CA GLN A 35 -30.90 -26.14 0.24
C GLN A 35 -31.98 -25.82 -0.82
N GLU A 36 -32.91 -26.76 -1.10
CA GLU A 36 -33.98 -26.55 -2.11
C GLU A 36 -34.84 -25.31 -1.80
N ILE A 37 -35.16 -25.10 -0.53
CA ILE A 37 -36.00 -23.98 -0.10
C ILE A 37 -35.22 -22.65 -0.17
N TYR A 38 -33.92 -22.70 0.11
CA TYR A 38 -33.02 -21.56 -0.10
C TYR A 38 -32.94 -21.18 -1.59
N GLU A 39 -32.84 -22.15 -2.50
CA GLU A 39 -32.83 -21.89 -3.95
C GLU A 39 -34.15 -21.26 -4.42
N VAL A 40 -35.30 -21.71 -3.89
CA VAL A 40 -36.61 -21.10 -4.15
C VAL A 40 -36.66 -19.65 -3.64
N MET A 41 -36.06 -19.36 -2.48
CA MET A 41 -35.98 -17.99 -1.94
C MET A 41 -35.23 -17.06 -2.88
N LEU A 42 -34.08 -17.48 -3.41
CA LEU A 42 -33.28 -16.68 -4.34
C LEU A 42 -34.06 -16.31 -5.61
N CYS A 43 -35.03 -17.13 -5.99
CA CYS A 43 -35.88 -16.87 -7.15
C CYS A 43 -37.06 -15.91 -6.87
N SER A 44 -37.32 -15.54 -5.61
CA SER A 44 -38.55 -14.86 -5.19
C SER A 44 -38.64 -13.40 -5.66
N GLU A 45 -39.74 -13.02 -6.31
CA GLU A 45 -40.05 -11.62 -6.64
C GLU A 45 -40.19 -10.72 -5.41
N GLY A 46 -40.62 -11.28 -4.27
CA GLY A 46 -40.71 -10.53 -3.01
C GLY A 46 -39.34 -10.08 -2.51
N LEU A 47 -38.31 -10.92 -2.70
CA LEU A 47 -36.93 -10.60 -2.38
C LEU A 47 -36.42 -9.44 -3.25
N PHE A 48 -36.60 -9.51 -4.58
CA PHE A 48 -36.16 -8.44 -5.48
C PHE A 48 -36.90 -7.12 -5.23
N LYS A 49 -38.20 -7.17 -4.91
CA LYS A 49 -38.96 -5.97 -4.51
C LYS A 49 -38.42 -5.36 -3.20
N PHE A 50 -38.08 -6.21 -2.22
CA PHE A 50 -37.40 -5.75 -1.02
C PHE A 50 -36.06 -5.09 -1.34
N LEU A 51 -35.19 -5.77 -2.10
CA LEU A 51 -33.86 -5.26 -2.48
C LEU A 51 -33.93 -3.96 -3.28
N ALA A 52 -34.97 -3.76 -4.10
CA ALA A 52 -35.14 -2.54 -4.87
C ALA A 52 -35.37 -1.31 -3.98
N ASP A 53 -36.05 -1.49 -2.84
CA ASP A 53 -36.52 -0.43 -1.96
C ASP A 53 -35.80 -0.39 -0.59
N ALA A 54 -34.86 -1.31 -0.35
CA ALA A 54 -34.14 -1.43 0.90
C ALA A 54 -33.21 -0.23 1.14
N ASN A 55 -33.04 0.16 2.39
CA ASN A 55 -32.03 1.15 2.78
C ASN A 55 -30.64 0.48 2.94
N SER A 56 -29.60 1.29 3.18
CA SER A 56 -28.22 0.81 3.30
C SER A 56 -28.02 -0.26 4.39
N ASP A 57 -28.66 -0.09 5.54
CA ASP A 57 -28.55 -1.03 6.66
C ASP A 57 -29.24 -2.36 6.34
N GLN A 58 -30.46 -2.29 5.80
CA GLN A 58 -31.22 -3.45 5.33
C GLN A 58 -30.46 -4.22 4.24
N HIS A 59 -29.84 -3.51 3.30
CA HIS A 59 -28.99 -4.14 2.27
C HIS A 59 -27.78 -4.85 2.88
N THR A 60 -27.15 -4.26 3.89
CA THR A 60 -25.97 -4.82 4.54
C THR A 60 -26.33 -6.08 5.32
N THR A 61 -27.39 -6.01 6.13
CA THR A 61 -27.92 -7.17 6.86
C THR A 61 -28.36 -8.27 5.90
N ALA A 62 -29.12 -7.95 4.85
CA ALA A 62 -29.55 -8.94 3.86
C ALA A 62 -28.37 -9.57 3.10
N SER A 63 -27.32 -8.79 2.78
CA SER A 63 -26.15 -9.31 2.06
C SER A 63 -25.44 -10.35 2.91
N ARG A 64 -25.23 -10.06 4.19
CA ARG A 64 -24.64 -11.01 5.15
C ARG A 64 -25.49 -12.27 5.25
N ILE A 65 -26.77 -12.14 5.59
CA ILE A 65 -27.68 -13.28 5.77
C ILE A 65 -27.72 -14.19 4.53
N ILE A 66 -27.88 -13.59 3.34
CA ILE A 66 -28.10 -14.36 2.10
C ILE A 66 -26.79 -14.98 1.61
N TYR A 67 -25.68 -14.23 1.58
CA TYR A 67 -24.43 -14.74 1.02
C TYR A 67 -23.61 -15.58 1.99
N ASP A 68 -23.74 -15.39 3.31
CA ASP A 68 -23.14 -16.32 4.29
C ASP A 68 -23.80 -17.71 4.14
N LYS A 69 -25.13 -17.75 4.02
CA LYS A 69 -25.85 -19.00 3.75
C LYS A 69 -25.52 -19.58 2.36
N ALA A 70 -25.31 -18.73 1.36
CA ALA A 70 -24.84 -19.17 0.04
C ALA A 70 -23.51 -19.90 0.14
N LEU A 71 -22.55 -19.36 0.90
CA LEU A 71 -21.23 -19.95 1.08
C LEU A 71 -21.27 -21.24 1.91
N GLU A 72 -22.19 -21.35 2.85
CA GLU A 72 -22.43 -22.58 3.60
C GLU A 72 -22.89 -23.72 2.67
N PHE A 73 -23.87 -23.46 1.79
CA PHE A 73 -24.37 -24.48 0.86
C PHE A 73 -23.47 -24.69 -0.36
N PHE A 74 -22.81 -23.64 -0.83
CA PHE A 74 -22.04 -23.62 -2.08
C PHE A 74 -20.64 -23.03 -1.87
N PRO A 75 -19.78 -23.67 -1.07
CA PRO A 75 -18.46 -23.11 -0.72
C PRO A 75 -17.53 -22.92 -1.93
N ASN A 76 -17.77 -23.65 -3.02
CA ASN A 76 -16.98 -23.56 -4.26
C ASN A 76 -17.69 -22.77 -5.37
N GLY A 77 -18.83 -22.14 -5.08
CA GLY A 77 -19.72 -21.54 -6.08
C GLY A 77 -20.74 -22.55 -6.64
N SER A 78 -21.77 -22.03 -7.31
CA SER A 78 -22.86 -22.80 -7.89
C SER A 78 -23.56 -22.02 -8.99
N VAL A 79 -24.10 -22.73 -9.98
CA VAL A 79 -24.91 -22.15 -11.06
C VAL A 79 -26.11 -21.39 -10.50
N VAL A 80 -26.69 -21.85 -9.38
CA VAL A 80 -27.84 -21.17 -8.77
C VAL A 80 -27.45 -19.80 -8.20
N ILE A 81 -26.29 -19.73 -7.54
CA ILE A 81 -25.75 -18.45 -7.05
C ILE A 81 -25.37 -17.55 -8.21
N ASP A 82 -24.77 -18.10 -9.26
CA ASP A 82 -24.44 -17.35 -10.47
C ASP A 82 -25.69 -16.73 -11.11
N GLN A 83 -26.77 -17.49 -11.27
CA GLN A 83 -28.04 -17.01 -11.82
C GLN A 83 -28.69 -15.94 -10.94
N PHE A 84 -28.59 -16.09 -9.62
CA PHE A 84 -29.10 -15.10 -8.68
C PHE A 84 -28.32 -13.77 -8.77
N ILE A 85 -26.99 -13.84 -8.80
CA ILE A 85 -26.12 -12.67 -8.99
C ILE A 85 -26.41 -12.03 -10.35
N GLU A 86 -26.56 -12.83 -11.42
CA GLU A 86 -26.90 -12.35 -12.76
C GLU A 86 -28.22 -11.57 -12.77
N ARG A 87 -29.28 -12.10 -12.13
CA ARG A 87 -30.56 -11.37 -11.95
C ARG A 87 -30.39 -10.07 -11.19
N CYS A 88 -29.51 -10.03 -10.19
CA CYS A 88 -29.24 -8.82 -9.44
C CYS A 88 -28.52 -7.77 -10.30
N LEU A 89 -27.50 -8.18 -11.05
CA LEU A 89 -26.65 -7.29 -11.87
C LEU A 89 -27.38 -6.72 -13.09
N THR A 90 -28.35 -7.47 -13.63
CA THR A 90 -29.18 -7.04 -14.78
C THR A 90 -30.41 -6.22 -14.36
N HIS A 91 -30.71 -6.14 -13.05
CA HIS A 91 -31.89 -5.44 -12.54
C HIS A 91 -31.86 -3.93 -12.81
N PRO A 92 -33.00 -3.27 -13.15
CA PRO A 92 -33.04 -1.84 -13.48
C PRO A 92 -32.64 -0.89 -12.33
N LYS A 93 -32.77 -1.34 -11.08
CA LYS A 93 -32.42 -0.53 -9.89
C LYS A 93 -30.96 -0.76 -9.49
N ASN A 94 -30.20 0.33 -9.41
CA ASN A 94 -28.80 0.35 -8.98
C ASN A 94 -28.57 -0.26 -7.58
N THR A 95 -29.53 -0.12 -6.66
CA THR A 95 -29.48 -0.74 -5.33
C THR A 95 -29.39 -2.26 -5.39
N VAL A 96 -30.15 -2.88 -6.29
CA VAL A 96 -30.11 -4.34 -6.53
C VAL A 96 -28.81 -4.75 -7.22
N LYS A 97 -28.31 -3.96 -8.18
CA LYS A 97 -27.01 -4.22 -8.81
C LYS A 97 -25.87 -4.20 -7.79
N GLN A 98 -25.87 -3.23 -6.87
CA GLN A 98 -24.90 -3.17 -5.78
C GLN A 98 -25.02 -4.37 -4.84
N PHE A 99 -26.23 -4.88 -4.60
CA PHE A 99 -26.43 -6.12 -3.84
C PHE A 99 -25.82 -7.34 -4.56
N GLY A 100 -25.98 -7.43 -5.89
CA GLY A 100 -25.32 -8.46 -6.71
C GLY A 100 -23.79 -8.35 -6.65
N LEU A 101 -23.25 -7.14 -6.76
CA LEU A 101 -21.81 -6.88 -6.62
C LEU A 101 -21.27 -7.31 -5.25
N ARG A 102 -22.01 -7.07 -4.17
CA ARG A 102 -21.64 -7.56 -2.83
C ARG A 102 -21.62 -9.08 -2.74
N GLY A 103 -22.55 -9.74 -3.43
CA GLY A 103 -22.54 -11.20 -3.59
C GLY A 103 -21.29 -11.70 -4.26
N ALA A 104 -20.95 -11.12 -5.40
CA ALA A 104 -19.70 -11.41 -6.09
C ALA A 104 -18.48 -11.17 -5.18
N ALA A 105 -18.47 -10.09 -4.42
CA ALA A 105 -17.40 -9.83 -3.46
C ALA A 105 -17.29 -10.89 -2.36
N ALA A 106 -18.42 -11.34 -1.82
CA ALA A 106 -18.45 -12.39 -0.80
C ALA A 106 -17.89 -13.71 -1.35
N MET A 107 -18.25 -14.08 -2.58
CA MET A 107 -17.71 -15.28 -3.24
C MET A 107 -16.20 -15.16 -3.46
N VAL A 108 -15.73 -14.06 -4.05
CA VAL A 108 -14.29 -13.81 -4.31
C VAL A 108 -13.47 -13.78 -3.03
N TYR A 109 -13.99 -13.20 -1.94
CA TYR A 109 -13.30 -13.15 -0.66
C TYR A 109 -13.06 -14.55 -0.08
N HIS A 110 -14.01 -15.47 -0.27
CA HIS A 110 -13.93 -16.84 0.19
C HIS A 110 -13.38 -17.82 -0.86
N SER A 111 -12.79 -17.30 -1.95
CA SER A 111 -12.24 -18.11 -3.06
C SER A 111 -13.27 -19.02 -3.74
N ALA A 112 -14.56 -18.69 -3.64
CA ALA A 112 -15.62 -19.35 -4.38
C ALA A 112 -15.67 -18.84 -5.83
N ALA A 113 -15.95 -19.74 -6.78
CA ALA A 113 -15.98 -19.39 -8.20
C ALA A 113 -17.18 -18.48 -8.53
N ILE A 114 -16.96 -17.56 -9.48
CA ILE A 114 -18.00 -16.75 -10.11
C ILE A 114 -17.90 -16.97 -11.61
N SER A 115 -19.05 -17.09 -12.28
CA SER A 115 -19.09 -17.23 -13.72
C SER A 115 -18.47 -16.04 -14.47
N PRO A 116 -17.79 -16.27 -15.61
CA PRO A 116 -17.34 -15.21 -16.49
C PRO A 116 -18.44 -14.23 -16.93
N ASN A 117 -19.67 -14.73 -17.08
CA ASN A 117 -20.84 -13.90 -17.41
C ASN A 117 -21.09 -12.82 -16.34
N ASN A 118 -21.06 -13.20 -15.07
CA ASN A 118 -21.23 -12.25 -13.96
C ASN A 118 -20.12 -11.20 -13.92
N ILE A 119 -18.88 -11.58 -14.23
CA ILE A 119 -17.77 -10.61 -14.33
C ILE A 119 -18.01 -9.61 -15.46
N GLN A 120 -18.48 -10.07 -16.63
CA GLN A 120 -18.84 -9.20 -17.75
C GLN A 120 -20.01 -8.26 -17.40
N LEU A 121 -21.02 -8.75 -16.68
CA LEU A 121 -22.14 -7.94 -16.20
C LEU A 121 -21.70 -6.89 -15.17
N ILE A 122 -20.74 -7.19 -14.30
CA ILE A 122 -20.15 -6.19 -13.39
C ILE A 122 -19.46 -5.07 -14.19
N ILE A 123 -18.71 -5.41 -15.25
CA ILE A 123 -18.10 -4.40 -16.14
C ILE A 123 -19.19 -3.54 -16.79
N LEU A 124 -20.24 -4.15 -17.33
CA LEU A 124 -21.27 -3.44 -18.11
C LEU A 124 -22.27 -2.65 -17.26
N HIS A 125 -22.54 -3.09 -16.03
CA HIS A 125 -23.66 -2.56 -15.25
C HIS A 125 -23.26 -1.94 -13.92
N CYS A 126 -22.12 -2.33 -13.33
CA CYS A 126 -21.66 -1.79 -12.06
C CYS A 126 -20.51 -0.80 -12.21
N LEU A 127 -19.54 -1.06 -13.09
CA LEU A 127 -18.42 -0.16 -13.35
C LEU A 127 -18.86 1.25 -13.80
N PRO A 128 -19.86 1.43 -14.69
CA PRO A 128 -20.33 2.75 -15.10
C PRO A 128 -21.27 3.44 -14.10
N MET A 129 -21.52 2.85 -12.92
CA MET A 129 -22.41 3.47 -11.92
C MET A 129 -21.72 4.66 -11.24
N LYS A 130 -22.38 5.83 -11.20
CA LYS A 130 -21.86 7.00 -10.48
C LYS A 130 -21.69 6.70 -8.98
N GLU A 131 -22.73 6.16 -8.37
CA GLU A 131 -22.75 5.72 -6.96
C GLU A 131 -22.59 4.21 -6.88
N VAL A 132 -21.44 3.75 -6.39
CA VAL A 132 -21.10 2.32 -6.22
C VAL A 132 -20.08 2.15 -5.09
N TYR A 133 -20.03 0.96 -4.50
CA TYR A 133 -18.94 0.57 -3.58
C TYR A 133 -17.64 0.37 -4.37
N VAL A 134 -16.92 1.47 -4.63
CA VAL A 134 -15.73 1.48 -5.51
C VAL A 134 -14.68 0.46 -5.07
N ASN A 135 -14.32 0.41 -3.78
CA ASN A 135 -13.31 -0.54 -3.29
C ASN A 135 -13.74 -2.00 -3.52
N THR A 136 -15.02 -2.31 -3.31
CA THR A 136 -15.59 -3.64 -3.56
C THR A 136 -15.53 -3.99 -5.04
N LEU A 137 -15.92 -3.06 -5.91
CA LEU A 137 -15.87 -3.20 -7.36
C LEU A 137 -14.45 -3.46 -7.87
N LEU A 138 -13.49 -2.62 -7.48
CA LEU A 138 -12.09 -2.76 -7.88
C LEU A 138 -11.53 -4.10 -7.40
N THR A 139 -11.75 -4.47 -6.14
CA THR A 139 -11.25 -5.73 -5.56
C THR A 139 -11.80 -6.95 -6.31
N VAL A 140 -13.10 -6.97 -6.61
CA VAL A 140 -13.72 -8.08 -7.35
C VAL A 140 -13.14 -8.19 -8.75
N LEU A 141 -13.06 -7.08 -9.49
CA LEU A 141 -12.59 -7.09 -10.87
C LEU A 141 -11.09 -7.41 -10.96
N VAL A 142 -10.24 -6.81 -10.14
CA VAL A 142 -8.79 -7.11 -10.12
C VAL A 142 -8.51 -8.58 -9.83
N LYS A 143 -9.27 -9.22 -8.92
CA LYS A 143 -9.09 -10.64 -8.60
C LYS A 143 -9.68 -11.59 -9.64
N SER A 144 -10.78 -11.22 -10.30
CA SER A 144 -11.56 -12.14 -11.12
C SER A 144 -11.33 -12.00 -12.63
N LEU A 145 -10.84 -10.84 -13.09
CA LEU A 145 -10.56 -10.61 -14.51
C LEU A 145 -9.35 -11.36 -15.08
N PRO A 146 -8.21 -11.55 -14.37
CA PRO A 146 -7.00 -12.11 -14.99
C PRO A 146 -7.18 -13.42 -15.78
N PRO A 147 -8.01 -14.40 -15.35
CA PRO A 147 -8.26 -15.63 -16.11
C PRO A 147 -8.98 -15.41 -17.45
N ILE A 148 -9.80 -14.36 -17.56
CA ILE A 148 -10.63 -14.06 -18.74
C ILE A 148 -10.22 -12.76 -19.43
N PHE A 149 -9.09 -12.16 -19.03
CA PHE A 149 -8.66 -10.86 -19.52
C PHE A 149 -8.39 -10.88 -21.04
N THR A 150 -7.97 -12.03 -21.58
CA THR A 150 -7.70 -12.20 -23.00
C THR A 150 -8.96 -12.36 -23.86
N GLU A 151 -10.14 -12.50 -23.26
CA GLU A 151 -11.39 -12.66 -23.99
C GLU A 151 -11.76 -11.37 -24.74
N PRO A 152 -12.03 -11.43 -26.07
CA PRO A 152 -12.35 -10.24 -26.86
C PRO A 152 -13.58 -9.47 -26.35
N VAL A 153 -14.56 -10.18 -25.79
CA VAL A 153 -15.77 -9.57 -25.24
C VAL A 153 -15.45 -8.76 -23.98
N VAL A 154 -14.58 -9.27 -23.11
CA VAL A 154 -14.11 -8.57 -21.90
C VAL A 154 -13.38 -7.28 -22.29
N GLN A 155 -12.44 -7.36 -23.23
CA GLN A 155 -11.71 -6.18 -23.73
C GLN A 155 -12.65 -5.15 -24.35
N LYS A 156 -13.60 -5.59 -25.19
CA LYS A 156 -14.61 -4.70 -25.77
C LYS A 156 -15.47 -4.02 -24.71
N ASN A 157 -15.89 -4.74 -23.67
CA ASN A 157 -16.70 -4.19 -22.60
C ASN A 157 -15.91 -3.14 -21.80
N LEU A 158 -14.65 -3.43 -21.43
CA LEU A 158 -13.77 -2.47 -20.74
C LEU A 158 -13.58 -1.19 -21.55
N VAL A 159 -13.30 -1.31 -22.85
CA VAL A 159 -13.16 -0.16 -23.75
C VAL A 159 -14.48 0.61 -23.86
N SER A 160 -15.63 -0.06 -23.94
CA SER A 160 -16.93 0.63 -24.00
C SER A 160 -17.24 1.47 -22.76
N VAL A 161 -16.72 1.07 -21.59
CA VAL A 161 -16.89 1.83 -20.34
C VAL A 161 -16.01 3.09 -20.32
N LEU A 162 -15.00 3.19 -21.19
CA LEU A 162 -14.20 4.41 -21.32
C LEU A 162 -14.96 5.57 -21.96
N GLU A 163 -16.13 5.33 -22.56
CA GLU A 163 -16.98 6.40 -23.13
C GLU A 163 -17.74 7.22 -22.07
N PHE A 164 -17.67 6.80 -20.81
CA PHE A 164 -18.28 7.50 -19.69
C PHE A 164 -17.39 8.64 -19.17
N ASP A 165 -17.81 9.28 -18.07
CA ASP A 165 -17.08 10.38 -17.45
C ASP A 165 -15.71 9.96 -16.90
N GLU A 166 -14.91 10.96 -16.55
CA GLU A 166 -13.52 10.78 -16.11
C GLU A 166 -13.38 9.95 -14.82
N THR A 167 -14.36 10.02 -13.93
CA THR A 167 -14.35 9.22 -12.70
C THR A 167 -14.46 7.74 -13.04
N ILE A 168 -15.32 7.40 -14.01
CA ILE A 168 -15.49 6.03 -14.48
C ILE A 168 -14.26 5.57 -15.26
N ARG A 169 -13.69 6.43 -16.13
CA ARG A 169 -12.45 6.12 -16.86
C ARG A 169 -11.28 5.79 -15.92
N CYS A 170 -11.08 6.60 -14.88
CA CYS A 170 -10.04 6.36 -13.87
C CYS A 170 -10.19 5.00 -13.19
N ARG A 171 -11.42 4.54 -12.90
CA ARG A 171 -11.65 3.20 -12.34
C ARG A 171 -11.21 2.10 -13.29
N VAL A 172 -11.48 2.24 -14.60
CA VAL A 172 -11.01 1.28 -15.61
C VAL A 172 -9.48 1.26 -15.66
N TYR A 173 -8.84 2.44 -15.67
CA TYR A 173 -7.37 2.54 -15.67
C TYR A 173 -6.77 1.87 -14.44
N GLU A 174 -7.35 2.11 -13.25
CA GLU A 174 -6.88 1.54 -11.99
C GLU A 174 -6.98 0.01 -12.01
N ILE A 175 -8.12 -0.56 -12.40
CA ILE A 175 -8.28 -2.03 -12.52
C ILE A 175 -7.22 -2.61 -13.44
N VAL A 176 -7.05 -2.02 -14.62
CA VAL A 176 -6.15 -2.54 -15.66
C VAL A 176 -4.69 -2.42 -15.23
N CYS A 177 -4.28 -1.27 -14.70
CA CYS A 177 -2.90 -1.07 -14.24
C CYS A 177 -2.56 -2.00 -13.06
N THR A 178 -3.48 -2.23 -12.13
CA THR A 178 -3.28 -3.17 -11.02
C THR A 178 -3.18 -4.63 -11.51
N ILE A 179 -3.92 -5.01 -12.54
CA ILE A 179 -3.76 -6.34 -13.18
C ILE A 179 -2.37 -6.44 -13.83
N LEU A 180 -1.93 -5.40 -14.54
CA LEU A 180 -0.65 -5.38 -15.25
C LEU A 180 0.57 -5.42 -14.32
N GLU A 181 0.46 -4.87 -13.11
CA GLU A 181 1.49 -4.99 -12.07
C GLU A 181 1.85 -6.45 -11.77
N THR A 182 0.86 -7.36 -11.83
CA THR A 182 1.06 -8.79 -11.55
C THR A 182 1.09 -9.67 -12.82
N HIS A 183 0.50 -9.19 -13.93
CA HIS A 183 0.39 -9.90 -15.19
C HIS A 183 0.90 -9.04 -16.37
N PRO A 184 2.21 -8.71 -16.43
CA PRO A 184 2.77 -7.82 -17.44
C PRO A 184 2.59 -8.33 -18.89
N ALA A 185 2.40 -9.63 -19.08
CA ALA A 185 2.12 -10.23 -20.39
C ALA A 185 0.84 -9.69 -21.06
N TYR A 186 -0.08 -9.10 -20.32
CA TYR A 186 -1.34 -8.53 -20.84
C TYR A 186 -1.21 -7.10 -21.38
N LEU A 187 -0.03 -6.50 -21.30
CA LEU A 187 0.18 -5.10 -21.60
C LEU A 187 -0.20 -4.73 -23.05
N GLN A 188 0.11 -5.59 -24.03
CA GLN A 188 -0.29 -5.36 -25.42
C GLN A 188 -1.81 -5.35 -25.62
N LEU A 189 -2.54 -6.19 -24.87
CA LEU A 189 -4.00 -6.23 -24.93
C LEU A 189 -4.63 -5.01 -24.25
N ALA A 190 -3.99 -4.51 -23.20
CA ALA A 190 -4.42 -3.34 -22.45
C ALA A 190 -4.11 -2.00 -23.15
N ASP A 191 -3.32 -2.00 -24.23
CA ASP A 191 -2.85 -0.80 -24.93
C ASP A 191 -3.97 0.22 -25.27
N PRO A 192 -5.16 -0.16 -25.78
CA PRO A 192 -6.23 0.80 -26.06
C PRO A 192 -6.71 1.57 -24.82
N ILE A 193 -6.65 0.93 -23.65
CA ILE A 193 -7.05 1.49 -22.36
C ILE A 193 -5.95 2.43 -21.84
N ILE A 194 -4.69 1.99 -21.90
CA ILE A 194 -3.56 2.80 -21.43
C ILE A 194 -3.36 4.01 -22.35
N ALA A 195 -3.46 3.85 -23.67
CA ALA A 195 -3.41 4.94 -24.64
C ALA A 195 -4.47 6.02 -24.34
N ARG A 196 -5.67 5.60 -23.92
CA ARG A 196 -6.71 6.55 -23.49
C ARG A 196 -6.34 7.29 -22.20
N ALA A 197 -5.71 6.62 -21.24
CA ALA A 197 -5.16 7.26 -20.04
C ALA A 197 -4.08 8.29 -20.39
N LEU A 198 -3.18 7.98 -21.33
CA LEU A 198 -2.16 8.93 -21.81
C LEU A 198 -2.79 10.19 -22.43
N ILE A 199 -3.87 10.04 -23.19
CA ILE A 199 -4.62 11.18 -23.73
C ILE A 199 -5.26 12.01 -22.61
N ASP A 200 -5.83 11.36 -21.59
CA ASP A 200 -6.42 12.05 -20.44
C ASP A 200 -5.37 12.81 -19.62
N LEU A 201 -4.14 12.31 -19.53
CA LEU A 201 -3.01 12.98 -18.86
C LEU A 201 -2.59 14.28 -19.57
N GLU A 202 -2.86 14.40 -20.88
CA GLU A 202 -2.52 15.60 -21.66
C GLU A 202 -3.59 16.70 -21.56
N LYS A 203 -4.72 16.44 -20.92
CA LYS A 203 -5.79 17.44 -20.71
C LYS A 203 -5.40 18.46 -19.66
N ASP A 204 -5.89 19.70 -19.80
CA ASP A 204 -5.72 20.78 -18.82
C ASP A 204 -6.70 20.64 -17.64
N ASP A 205 -6.70 19.46 -17.00
CA ASP A 205 -7.43 19.18 -15.77
C ASP A 205 -6.45 18.61 -14.74
N VAL A 206 -6.10 19.44 -13.75
CA VAL A 206 -5.12 19.11 -12.72
C VAL A 206 -5.54 17.90 -11.88
N LEU A 207 -6.83 17.74 -11.60
CA LEU A 207 -7.33 16.61 -10.80
C LEU A 207 -7.21 15.32 -11.61
N LEU A 208 -7.62 15.35 -12.88
CA LEU A 208 -7.49 14.21 -13.79
C LEU A 208 -6.02 13.83 -14.00
N GLN A 209 -5.15 14.81 -14.26
CA GLN A 209 -3.71 14.59 -14.39
C GLN A 209 -3.11 13.92 -13.16
N THR A 210 -3.48 14.42 -11.97
CA THR A 210 -3.01 13.88 -10.69
C THR A 210 -3.43 12.43 -10.51
N SER A 211 -4.70 12.10 -10.79
CA SER A 211 -5.23 10.74 -10.68
C SER A 211 -4.61 9.79 -11.72
N VAL A 212 -4.56 10.19 -12.98
CA VAL A 212 -4.04 9.35 -14.06
C VAL A 212 -2.56 9.06 -13.86
N LEU A 213 -1.75 10.06 -13.49
CA LEU A 213 -0.32 9.85 -13.25
C LEU A 213 -0.05 8.91 -12.07
N GLN A 214 -0.84 9.02 -11.00
CA GLN A 214 -0.77 8.10 -9.87
C GLN A 214 -1.10 6.66 -10.28
N ILE A 215 -2.12 6.47 -11.12
CA ILE A 215 -2.51 5.14 -11.64
C ILE A 215 -1.42 4.57 -12.54
N LEU A 216 -0.92 5.36 -13.50
CA LEU A 216 0.13 4.92 -14.43
C LEU A 216 1.45 4.59 -13.75
N THR A 217 1.71 5.13 -12.55
CA THR A 217 2.88 4.78 -11.74
C THR A 217 2.93 3.28 -11.40
N GLN A 218 1.79 2.58 -11.33
CA GLN A 218 1.74 1.13 -11.08
C GLN A 218 2.43 0.31 -12.19
N LEU A 219 2.49 0.83 -13.42
CA LEU A 219 3.23 0.18 -14.51
C LEU A 219 4.74 0.08 -14.20
N LEU A 220 5.25 0.97 -13.35
CA LEU A 220 6.64 0.99 -12.90
C LEU A 220 6.92 0.03 -11.74
N ALA A 221 6.10 -1.02 -11.59
CA ALA A 221 6.40 -2.18 -10.76
C ALA A 221 7.13 -3.29 -11.55
N THR A 222 7.07 -3.27 -12.89
CA THR A 222 7.65 -4.30 -13.76
C THR A 222 8.53 -3.69 -14.85
N LYS A 223 9.47 -4.48 -15.38
CA LYS A 223 10.34 -4.03 -16.48
C LYS A 223 9.56 -3.79 -17.77
N GLU A 224 8.58 -4.64 -18.06
CA GLU A 224 7.71 -4.52 -19.23
C GLU A 224 6.89 -3.23 -19.19
N GLY A 225 6.35 -2.88 -18.02
CA GLY A 225 5.65 -1.61 -17.83
C GLY A 225 6.57 -0.40 -17.95
N TYR A 226 7.80 -0.48 -17.43
CA TYR A 226 8.84 0.54 -17.66
C TYR A 226 9.12 0.73 -19.17
N ASP A 227 9.38 -0.36 -19.89
CA ASP A 227 9.73 -0.31 -21.31
C ASP A 227 8.58 0.27 -22.14
N TYR A 228 7.32 -0.02 -21.77
CA TYR A 228 6.13 0.56 -22.40
C TYR A 228 6.01 2.07 -22.17
N VAL A 229 6.21 2.51 -20.93
CA VAL A 229 6.18 3.92 -20.54
C VAL A 229 7.28 4.70 -21.28
N GLU A 230 8.47 4.11 -21.41
CA GLU A 230 9.57 4.67 -22.19
C GLU A 230 9.22 4.76 -23.69
N ALA A 231 8.64 3.71 -24.27
CA ALA A 231 8.23 3.70 -25.68
C ALA A 231 7.18 4.79 -26.02
N HIS A 232 6.38 5.21 -25.04
CA HIS A 232 5.41 6.29 -25.16
C HIS A 232 5.96 7.68 -24.78
N ASP A 233 7.27 7.78 -24.51
CA ASP A 233 7.97 9.02 -24.17
C ASP A 233 7.40 9.74 -22.93
N LEU A 234 6.73 8.98 -22.05
CA LEU A 234 6.01 9.54 -20.93
C LEU A 234 6.97 10.12 -19.86
N PHE A 235 8.15 9.52 -19.65
CA PHE A 235 9.16 10.08 -18.75
C PHE A 235 9.57 11.50 -19.14
N ARG A 236 9.83 11.73 -20.42
CA ARG A 236 10.20 13.07 -20.93
C ARG A 236 9.04 14.04 -20.82
N LYS A 237 7.81 13.60 -21.16
CA LYS A 237 6.59 14.42 -21.01
C LYS A 237 6.37 14.84 -19.56
N VAL A 238 6.52 13.92 -18.60
CA VAL A 238 6.38 14.22 -17.16
C VAL A 238 7.44 15.21 -16.70
N CYS A 239 8.72 15.01 -17.06
CA CYS A 239 9.78 15.97 -16.76
C CYS A 239 9.47 17.36 -17.33
N THR A 240 9.01 17.44 -18.57
CA THR A 240 8.79 18.70 -19.27
C THR A 240 7.57 19.46 -18.75
N ASN A 241 6.48 18.74 -18.45
CA ASN A 241 5.19 19.34 -18.14
C ASN A 241 4.99 19.57 -16.64
N PHE A 242 5.61 18.74 -15.79
CA PHE A 242 5.31 18.71 -14.36
C PHE A 242 6.52 18.96 -13.45
N VAL A 243 7.75 19.04 -13.98
CA VAL A 243 8.95 19.39 -13.22
C VAL A 243 9.49 20.75 -13.70
N PRO A 244 8.90 21.87 -13.24
CA PRO A 244 9.24 23.21 -13.71
C PRO A 244 10.48 23.76 -13.00
N ASP A 245 11.11 24.78 -13.59
CA ASP A 245 12.14 25.58 -12.89
C ASP A 245 11.55 26.37 -11.69
N LYS A 246 10.24 26.65 -11.72
CA LYS A 246 9.51 27.32 -10.64
C LYS A 246 8.15 26.66 -10.41
N VAL A 247 7.87 26.31 -9.16
CA VAL A 247 6.61 25.67 -8.79
C VAL A 247 5.47 26.70 -8.83
N THR A 248 4.50 26.50 -9.72
CA THR A 248 3.25 27.27 -9.74
C THR A 248 2.20 26.61 -8.82
N PRO A 249 1.18 27.35 -8.36
CA PRO A 249 0.11 26.77 -7.54
C PRO A 249 -0.60 25.56 -8.18
N TYR A 250 -0.72 25.55 -9.52
CA TYR A 250 -1.37 24.46 -10.27
C TYR A 250 -0.49 23.20 -10.32
N VAL A 251 0.79 23.36 -10.70
CA VAL A 251 1.72 22.23 -10.81
C VAL A 251 1.96 21.58 -9.44
N ARG A 252 1.82 22.32 -8.34
CA ARG A 252 1.98 21.82 -6.96
C ARG A 252 1.05 20.64 -6.62
N PHE A 253 -0.09 20.49 -7.31
CA PHE A 253 -0.99 19.35 -7.10
C PHE A 253 -0.50 18.07 -7.81
N VAL A 254 0.08 18.20 -9.01
CA VAL A 254 0.55 17.07 -9.82
C VAL A 254 1.98 16.65 -9.46
N LEU A 255 2.81 17.63 -9.05
CA LEU A 255 4.23 17.46 -8.78
C LEU A 255 4.56 16.31 -7.82
N PRO A 256 3.83 16.07 -6.71
CA PRO A 256 4.06 14.91 -5.85
C PRO A 256 4.05 13.58 -6.59
N ASN A 257 3.06 13.39 -7.47
CA ASN A 257 2.89 12.15 -8.22
C ASN A 257 3.89 12.08 -9.38
N ALA A 258 4.23 13.21 -9.99
CA ALA A 258 5.28 13.29 -11.01
C ALA A 258 6.65 12.89 -10.47
N LEU A 259 7.04 13.41 -9.29
CA LEU A 259 8.32 13.06 -8.67
C LEU A 259 8.35 11.59 -8.26
N LYS A 260 7.27 11.07 -7.67
CA LYS A 260 7.16 9.65 -7.33
C LYS A 260 7.22 8.74 -8.56
N PHE A 261 6.55 9.12 -9.65
CA PHE A 261 6.61 8.41 -10.92
C PHE A 261 8.05 8.31 -11.45
N LEU A 262 8.79 9.42 -11.46
CA LEU A 262 10.20 9.43 -11.87
C LEU A 262 11.10 8.63 -10.90
N ALA A 263 10.85 8.72 -9.60
CA ALA A 263 11.57 7.95 -8.60
C ALA A 263 11.33 6.44 -8.73
N SER A 264 10.10 6.00 -9.01
CA SER A 264 9.78 4.59 -9.29
C SER A 264 10.50 4.09 -10.54
N ALA A 265 10.60 4.91 -11.59
CA ALA A 265 11.35 4.56 -12.80
C ALA A 265 12.85 4.34 -12.49
N ALA A 266 13.41 5.17 -11.61
CA ALA A 266 14.79 5.04 -11.16
C ALA A 266 15.04 3.78 -10.31
N LEU A 267 14.01 3.11 -9.78
CA LEU A 267 14.18 1.84 -9.06
C LEU A 267 14.33 0.64 -10.01
N ILE A 268 13.73 0.68 -11.20
CA ILE A 268 13.77 -0.45 -12.14
C ILE A 268 15.09 -0.45 -12.93
N GLN A 269 15.47 0.69 -13.51
CA GLN A 269 16.71 0.82 -14.29
C GLN A 269 17.50 2.05 -13.85
N PRO A 270 18.09 2.07 -12.64
CA PRO A 270 18.64 3.29 -12.04
C PRO A 270 19.70 3.96 -12.92
N ALA A 271 20.74 3.21 -13.34
CA ALA A 271 21.84 3.77 -14.11
C ALA A 271 21.39 4.37 -15.46
N LEU A 272 20.55 3.65 -16.21
CA LEU A 272 20.06 4.10 -17.51
C LEU A 272 19.14 5.30 -17.38
N PHE A 273 18.18 5.22 -16.46
CA PHE A 273 17.18 6.27 -16.27
C PHE A 273 17.80 7.57 -15.79
N LEU A 274 18.67 7.51 -14.78
CA LEU A 274 19.33 8.69 -14.21
C LEU A 274 20.27 9.35 -15.23
N ALA A 275 20.90 8.58 -16.12
CA ALA A 275 21.70 9.13 -17.21
C ALA A 275 20.86 9.87 -18.26
N ARG A 276 19.64 9.38 -18.56
CA ARG A 276 18.73 10.00 -19.55
C ARG A 276 17.97 11.21 -18.99
N HIS A 277 17.64 11.17 -17.70
CA HIS A 277 16.82 12.19 -17.04
C HIS A 277 17.48 12.69 -15.74
N PRO A 278 18.65 13.36 -15.77
CA PRO A 278 19.32 13.82 -14.55
C PRO A 278 18.67 15.09 -13.93
N GLY A 279 17.95 15.88 -14.72
CA GLY A 279 17.47 17.22 -14.33
C GLY A 279 16.51 17.22 -13.13
N TRP A 280 15.61 16.24 -13.04
CA TRP A 280 14.63 16.19 -11.95
C TRP A 280 15.29 15.89 -10.59
N VAL A 281 16.44 15.20 -10.56
CA VAL A 281 17.19 14.98 -9.30
C VAL A 281 17.78 16.28 -8.79
N THR A 282 18.24 17.15 -9.69
CA THR A 282 18.65 18.51 -9.33
C THR A 282 17.49 19.27 -8.70
N PHE A 283 16.32 19.22 -9.34
CA PHE A 283 15.12 19.85 -8.81
C PHE A 283 14.76 19.32 -7.41
N MET A 284 14.89 18.02 -7.15
CA MET A 284 14.64 17.46 -5.82
C MET A 284 15.55 18.03 -4.74
N PHE A 285 16.86 18.19 -5.03
CA PHE A 285 17.79 18.81 -4.07
C PHE A 285 17.40 20.25 -3.74
N ASP A 286 16.82 20.99 -4.68
CA ASP A 286 16.34 22.35 -4.43
C ASP A 286 15.06 22.39 -3.58
N MET A 287 14.29 21.29 -3.59
CA MET A 287 13.02 21.17 -2.85
C MET A 287 13.19 20.59 -1.44
N THR A 288 14.41 20.41 -0.91
CA THR A 288 14.63 19.89 0.46
C THR A 288 14.51 20.96 1.55
N SER A 289 14.13 22.20 1.20
CA SER A 289 13.96 23.30 2.14
C SER A 289 12.72 23.12 3.03
N PRO A 290 12.78 23.42 4.35
CA PRO A 290 11.64 23.32 5.25
C PRO A 290 10.53 24.37 5.03
N GLU A 291 10.71 25.31 4.09
CA GLU A 291 9.70 26.31 3.73
C GLU A 291 8.39 25.72 3.22
N ASP A 292 8.45 24.58 2.52
CA ASP A 292 7.29 23.80 2.07
C ASP A 292 7.38 22.36 2.61
N PRO A 293 6.87 22.09 3.82
CA PRO A 293 7.02 20.78 4.46
C PRO A 293 6.47 19.62 3.63
N MET A 294 5.46 19.86 2.77
CA MET A 294 4.87 18.82 1.95
C MET A 294 5.80 18.46 0.78
N LEU A 295 6.27 19.45 0.02
CA LEU A 295 7.22 19.22 -1.07
C LEU A 295 8.58 18.73 -0.56
N MET A 296 9.05 19.27 0.57
CA MET A 296 10.22 18.78 1.27
C MET A 296 10.09 17.28 1.54
N ALA A 297 9.03 16.85 2.24
CA ALA A 297 8.88 15.46 2.57
C ALA A 297 8.80 14.55 1.32
N ILE A 298 8.28 15.04 0.19
CA ILE A 298 8.28 14.27 -1.08
C ILE A 298 9.68 14.21 -1.68
N ALA A 299 10.44 15.30 -1.66
CA ALA A 299 11.81 15.34 -2.14
C ALA A 299 12.70 14.36 -1.37
N TYR A 300 12.57 14.31 -0.03
CA TYR A 300 13.27 13.33 0.81
C TYR A 300 12.85 11.89 0.49
N ASP A 301 11.55 11.60 0.33
CA ASP A 301 11.11 10.25 -0.08
C ASP A 301 11.76 9.84 -1.41
N CYS A 302 11.73 10.71 -2.42
CA CYS A 302 12.22 10.42 -3.75
C CYS A 302 13.75 10.30 -3.81
N LEU A 303 14.49 11.17 -3.10
CA LEU A 303 15.95 11.02 -2.94
C LEU A 303 16.30 9.72 -2.21
N GLY A 304 15.52 9.35 -1.19
CA GLY A 304 15.64 8.07 -0.52
C GLY A 304 15.41 6.89 -1.46
N MET A 305 14.37 6.94 -2.31
CA MET A 305 14.11 5.92 -3.33
C MET A 305 15.28 5.79 -4.30
N VAL A 306 15.76 6.90 -4.88
CA VAL A 306 16.93 6.89 -5.77
C VAL A 306 18.15 6.30 -5.06
N GLY A 307 18.39 6.70 -3.81
CA GLY A 307 19.51 6.22 -3.00
C GLY A 307 19.38 4.80 -2.46
N SER A 308 18.27 4.09 -2.72
CA SER A 308 18.08 2.73 -2.20
C SER A 308 18.88 1.66 -2.95
N SER A 309 19.20 1.88 -4.24
CA SER A 309 20.03 1.00 -5.06
C SER A 309 21.51 1.39 -5.04
N SER A 310 22.39 0.46 -5.41
CA SER A 310 23.84 0.68 -5.51
C SER A 310 24.15 1.76 -6.56
N GLU A 311 23.59 1.65 -7.76
CA GLU A 311 23.82 2.59 -8.86
C GLU A 311 23.25 3.98 -8.58
N GLY A 312 22.10 4.04 -7.90
CA GLY A 312 21.50 5.30 -7.47
C GLY A 312 22.37 6.03 -6.45
N LYS A 313 22.99 5.30 -5.50
CA LYS A 313 23.96 5.89 -4.56
C LYS A 313 25.18 6.45 -5.29
N VAL A 314 25.72 5.69 -6.24
CA VAL A 314 26.85 6.13 -7.07
C VAL A 314 26.49 7.41 -7.83
N PHE A 315 25.30 7.48 -8.44
CA PHE A 315 24.82 8.66 -9.13
C PHE A 315 24.69 9.88 -8.21
N LEU A 316 24.07 9.72 -7.03
CA LEU A 316 23.94 10.79 -6.05
C LEU A 316 25.31 11.27 -5.55
N ASN A 317 26.25 10.35 -5.35
CA ASN A 317 27.61 10.69 -4.93
C ASN A 317 28.36 11.52 -5.99
N TYR A 318 28.09 11.30 -7.28
CA TYR A 318 28.62 12.15 -8.35
C TYR A 318 28.05 13.58 -8.33
N GLN A 319 26.90 13.82 -7.69
CA GLN A 319 26.34 15.16 -7.46
C GLN A 319 26.99 15.88 -6.26
N LYS A 320 28.29 15.65 -6.03
CA LYS A 320 29.09 15.97 -4.84
C LYS A 320 28.64 17.20 -4.05
N LEU A 321 28.62 18.39 -4.67
CA LEU A 321 28.28 19.65 -3.99
C LEU A 321 26.84 19.68 -3.46
N LYS A 322 25.88 19.15 -4.22
CA LYS A 322 24.47 19.11 -3.81
C LYS A 322 24.25 18.06 -2.73
N MET A 323 24.87 16.89 -2.88
CA MET A 323 24.77 15.83 -1.89
C MET A 323 25.40 16.26 -0.56
N GLU A 324 26.58 16.89 -0.58
CA GLU A 324 27.24 17.41 0.61
C GLU A 324 26.39 18.49 1.30
N LYS A 325 25.83 19.43 0.54
CA LYS A 325 24.90 20.44 1.08
C LYS A 325 23.68 19.79 1.75
N PHE A 326 23.03 18.87 1.04
CA PHE A 326 21.87 18.13 1.54
C PHE A 326 22.18 17.40 2.85
N LEU A 327 23.31 16.69 2.92
CA LEU A 327 23.73 15.95 4.10
C LEU A 327 24.03 16.88 5.29
N LYS A 328 24.69 18.01 5.07
CA LYS A 328 25.00 19.00 6.12
C LYS A 328 23.76 19.70 6.67
N GLU A 329 22.75 19.91 5.83
CA GLU A 329 21.47 20.52 6.24
C GLU A 329 20.55 19.50 6.95
N PHE A 330 20.73 18.20 6.67
CA PHE A 330 19.87 17.12 7.15
C PHE A 330 19.61 17.14 8.66
N PRO A 331 20.61 17.21 9.56
CA PRO A 331 20.36 17.15 11.00
C PRO A 331 19.51 18.34 11.49
N GLY A 332 19.74 19.52 10.92
CA GLY A 332 18.96 20.72 11.22
C GLY A 332 17.50 20.57 10.80
N VAL A 333 17.25 20.02 9.61
CA VAL A 333 15.90 19.72 9.13
C VAL A 333 15.24 18.66 10.00
N LEU A 334 15.93 17.56 10.31
CA LEU A 334 15.41 16.48 11.15
C LEU A 334 15.03 16.97 12.56
N HIS A 335 15.80 17.89 13.13
CA HIS A 335 15.53 18.47 14.44
C HIS A 335 14.32 19.42 14.42
N SER A 336 14.28 20.34 13.46
CA SER A 336 13.30 21.44 13.38
C SER A 336 11.95 21.05 12.79
N THR A 337 11.87 19.94 12.06
CA THR A 337 10.64 19.50 11.39
C THR A 337 9.61 18.92 12.37
N LEU A 338 8.32 19.09 12.06
CA LEU A 338 7.21 18.47 12.78
C LEU A 338 7.33 16.94 12.84
N GLU A 339 6.89 16.36 13.95
CA GLU A 339 6.94 14.90 14.19
C GLU A 339 6.29 14.08 13.08
N ALA A 340 5.23 14.61 12.46
CA ALA A 340 4.52 13.97 11.35
C ALA A 340 5.41 13.64 10.13
N TYR A 341 6.51 14.37 9.93
CA TYR A 341 7.44 14.13 8.83
C TYR A 341 8.75 13.46 9.28
N LYS A 342 9.07 13.45 10.57
CA LYS A 342 10.33 12.87 11.08
C LYS A 342 10.52 11.41 10.67
N VAL A 343 9.44 10.61 10.69
CA VAL A 343 9.49 9.21 10.25
C VAL A 343 9.94 9.11 8.79
N ARG A 344 9.37 9.94 7.89
CA ARG A 344 9.74 9.96 6.46
C ARG A 344 11.18 10.40 6.24
N LEU A 345 11.66 11.38 7.00
CA LEU A 345 13.07 11.80 6.95
C LEU A 345 14.00 10.66 7.39
N ILE A 346 13.68 9.96 8.48
CA ILE A 346 14.46 8.82 8.95
C ILE A 346 14.42 7.67 7.93
N GLU A 347 13.29 7.45 7.25
CA GLU A 347 13.16 6.48 6.16
C GLU A 347 14.03 6.85 4.95
N CYS A 348 14.12 8.14 4.59
CA CYS A 348 15.06 8.62 3.58
C CYS A 348 16.51 8.24 3.92
N LEU A 349 16.97 8.54 5.15
CA LEU A 349 18.30 8.13 5.61
C LEU A 349 18.49 6.62 5.61
N THR A 350 17.45 5.90 6.05
CA THR A 350 17.48 4.44 6.06
C THR A 350 17.72 3.90 4.65
N ASN A 351 17.04 4.43 3.65
CA ASN A 351 17.22 4.01 2.26
C ASN A 351 18.62 4.39 1.74
N LEU A 352 19.07 5.63 2.00
CA LEU A 352 20.39 6.12 1.59
C LEU A 352 21.55 5.32 2.19
N LEU A 353 21.42 4.86 3.44
CA LEU A 353 22.45 4.09 4.13
C LEU A 353 22.25 2.57 4.02
N SER A 354 21.18 2.11 3.38
CA SER A 354 20.95 0.66 3.20
C SER A 354 21.86 0.06 2.14
N GLY A 355 22.19 -1.23 2.28
CA GLY A 355 22.81 -2.01 1.21
C GLY A 355 21.87 -2.35 0.04
N GLY A 356 20.59 -2.02 0.15
CA GLY A 356 19.56 -2.47 -0.79
C GLY A 356 19.34 -3.99 -0.72
N SER A 357 18.98 -4.59 -1.85
CA SER A 357 18.82 -6.05 -2.01
C SER A 357 20.10 -6.78 -2.38
N GLU A 358 21.19 -6.05 -2.62
CA GLU A 358 22.46 -6.57 -3.09
C GLU A 358 23.47 -6.70 -1.93
N PRO A 359 24.48 -7.58 -2.06
CA PRO A 359 25.59 -7.60 -1.12
C PRO A 359 26.29 -6.23 -1.10
N ILE A 360 26.55 -5.69 0.09
CA ILE A 360 27.28 -4.44 0.25
C ILE A 360 28.72 -4.65 -0.21
N ASP A 361 29.10 -3.97 -1.30
CA ASP A 361 30.49 -3.92 -1.74
C ASP A 361 31.27 -2.80 -1.03
N ASN A 362 32.60 -2.79 -1.25
CA ASN A 362 33.47 -1.78 -0.63
C ASN A 362 33.15 -0.35 -1.10
N MET A 363 32.71 -0.16 -2.34
CA MET A 363 32.42 1.16 -2.88
C MET A 363 31.19 1.75 -2.20
N ILE A 364 30.11 0.99 -2.12
CA ILE A 364 28.89 1.39 -1.42
C ILE A 364 29.17 1.60 0.05
N SER A 365 29.94 0.73 0.70
CA SER A 365 30.35 0.92 2.09
C SER A 365 31.14 2.21 2.31
N THR A 366 32.01 2.62 1.38
CA THR A 366 32.73 3.89 1.47
C THR A 366 31.80 5.08 1.28
N ILE A 367 30.92 5.03 0.27
CA ILE A 367 29.95 6.11 0.00
C ILE A 367 29.03 6.33 1.22
N THR A 368 28.46 5.27 1.78
CA THR A 368 27.53 5.41 2.93
C THR A 368 28.24 5.89 4.19
N GLN A 369 29.50 5.49 4.41
CA GLN A 369 30.32 6.00 5.50
C GLN A 369 30.59 7.50 5.32
N GLU A 370 31.08 7.91 4.15
CA GLU A 370 31.36 9.32 3.83
C GLU A 370 30.10 10.18 3.99
N TRP A 371 28.94 9.68 3.56
CA TRP A 371 27.67 10.39 3.74
C TRP A 371 27.29 10.55 5.21
N TYR A 372 27.45 9.50 6.02
CA TYR A 372 27.18 9.56 7.44
C TYR A 372 28.10 10.57 8.14
N GLU A 373 29.41 10.47 7.91
CA GLU A 373 30.42 11.35 8.50
C GLU A 373 30.21 12.81 8.05
N THR A 374 29.82 13.05 6.80
CA THR A 374 29.50 14.39 6.30
C THR A 374 28.28 14.99 6.98
N MET A 375 27.28 14.17 7.26
CA MET A 375 26.04 14.60 7.91
C MET A 375 26.22 14.87 9.40
N THR A 376 26.94 14.01 10.12
CA THR A 376 27.05 14.08 11.59
C THR A 376 28.31 14.77 12.08
N GLU A 377 29.31 14.97 11.21
CA GLU A 377 30.65 15.42 11.55
C GLU A 377 31.30 14.53 12.65
N SER A 378 30.90 13.25 12.71
CA SER A 378 31.23 12.33 13.80
C SER A 378 31.35 10.87 13.34
N ASN A 379 32.18 10.10 14.06
CA ASN A 379 32.36 8.65 13.90
C ASN A 379 31.59 7.85 14.97
N HIS A 380 30.50 8.44 15.48
CA HIS A 380 29.63 7.89 16.51
C HIS A 380 28.18 7.94 16.06
N LEU A 381 27.34 7.09 16.65
CA LEU A 381 25.92 6.95 16.33
C LEU A 381 25.00 7.80 17.24
N ASP A 382 25.50 8.93 17.76
CA ASP A 382 24.77 9.79 18.71
C ASP A 382 23.41 10.22 18.15
N MET A 383 23.34 10.61 16.87
CA MET A 383 22.07 10.97 16.22
C MET A 383 21.04 9.83 16.29
N VAL A 384 21.45 8.59 16.03
CA VAL A 384 20.56 7.41 16.09
C VAL A 384 20.16 7.11 17.53
N GLN A 385 21.11 7.24 18.46
CA GLN A 385 20.88 7.07 19.89
C GLN A 385 19.85 8.09 20.42
N GLU A 386 19.97 9.36 20.04
CA GLU A 386 19.03 10.42 20.41
C GLU A 386 17.64 10.19 19.84
N LEU A 387 17.53 9.79 18.57
CA LEU A 387 16.24 9.42 17.97
C LEU A 387 15.56 8.26 18.70
N PHE A 388 16.34 7.28 19.18
CA PHE A 388 15.81 6.15 19.95
C PHE A 388 15.34 6.53 21.37
N LYS A 389 15.89 7.61 21.97
CA LYS A 389 15.45 8.10 23.30
C LYS A 389 14.09 8.81 23.26
N VAL A 390 13.67 9.28 22.08
CA VAL A 390 12.43 10.01 21.89
C VAL A 390 11.22 9.16 22.34
N PRO A 391 10.26 9.71 23.12
CA PRO A 391 9.13 8.96 23.68
C PRO A 391 8.00 8.68 22.67
N PHE A 392 8.30 8.53 21.38
CA PHE A 392 7.32 8.26 20.32
C PHE A 392 7.62 6.91 19.66
N PRO A 393 6.73 5.90 19.77
CA PRO A 393 6.96 4.54 19.24
C PRO A 393 7.35 4.51 17.76
N ASN A 394 6.68 5.30 16.91
CA ASN A 394 6.97 5.33 15.48
C ASN A 394 8.39 5.86 15.18
N ILE A 395 8.86 6.87 15.91
CA ILE A 395 10.22 7.41 15.77
C ILE A 395 11.25 6.40 16.28
N LYS A 396 10.98 5.74 17.42
CA LYS A 396 11.84 4.67 17.93
C LYS A 396 11.99 3.52 16.92
N MET A 397 10.88 3.06 16.33
CA MET A 397 10.91 2.02 15.31
C MET A 397 11.69 2.45 14.08
N ALA A 398 11.50 3.69 13.61
CA ALA A 398 12.27 4.24 12.50
C ALA A 398 13.77 4.33 12.83
N ALA A 399 14.13 4.76 14.04
CA ALA A 399 15.52 4.83 14.51
C ALA A 399 16.17 3.44 14.60
N LEU A 400 15.43 2.43 15.09
CA LEU A 400 15.88 1.05 15.10
C LEU A 400 16.05 0.49 13.68
N LYS A 401 15.19 0.88 12.73
CA LYS A 401 15.30 0.49 11.32
C LYS A 401 16.56 1.09 10.70
N LEU A 402 16.81 2.36 10.98
CA LEU A 402 18.04 3.05 10.60
C LEU A 402 19.29 2.37 11.20
N LEU A 403 19.26 2.04 12.49
CA LEU A 403 20.35 1.29 13.13
C LEU A 403 20.59 -0.05 12.44
N SER A 404 19.51 -0.79 12.15
CA SER A 404 19.56 -2.10 11.49
C SER A 404 20.27 -2.06 10.15
N VAL A 405 20.05 -1.02 9.33
CA VAL A 405 20.73 -0.89 8.04
C VAL A 405 22.16 -0.36 8.18
N ILE A 406 22.44 0.50 9.16
CA ILE A 406 23.79 0.99 9.42
C ILE A 406 24.71 -0.17 9.83
N ILE A 407 24.23 -1.09 10.66
CA ILE A 407 25.05 -2.21 11.17
C ILE A 407 25.26 -3.33 10.14
N ASP A 408 24.60 -3.27 8.97
CA ASP A 408 24.98 -4.11 7.84
C ASP A 408 26.37 -3.73 7.31
N HIS A 409 26.79 -2.48 7.51
CA HIS A 409 28.12 -2.02 7.16
C HIS A 409 29.12 -2.27 8.29
N ARG A 410 30.35 -2.63 7.92
CA ARG A 410 31.44 -2.81 8.89
C ARG A 410 31.72 -1.52 9.67
N TRP A 411 31.71 -0.36 9.00
CA TRP A 411 31.90 0.93 9.66
C TRP A 411 30.81 1.19 10.70
N GLY A 412 29.56 0.84 10.39
CA GLY A 412 28.43 1.02 11.30
C GLY A 412 28.52 0.17 12.56
N GLN A 413 29.04 -1.06 12.44
CA GLN A 413 29.33 -1.93 13.59
C GLN A 413 30.39 -1.31 14.51
N LEU A 414 31.45 -0.75 13.94
CA LEU A 414 32.51 -0.08 14.70
C LEU A 414 32.00 1.20 15.36
N PHE A 415 31.22 2.01 14.65
CA PHE A 415 30.65 3.24 15.19
C PHE A 415 29.68 2.93 16.33
N PHE A 416 28.86 1.88 16.20
CA PHE A 416 28.00 1.40 17.27
C PHE A 416 28.79 1.07 18.54
N GLN A 417 29.85 0.26 18.42
CA GLN A 417 30.71 -0.10 19.56
C GLN A 417 31.38 1.13 20.20
N ASN A 418 31.77 2.11 19.38
CA ASN A 418 32.43 3.33 19.85
C ASN A 418 31.46 4.39 20.40
N THR A 419 30.14 4.19 20.32
CA THR A 419 29.14 5.15 20.81
C THR A 419 28.86 4.90 22.28
N ALA A 420 29.25 5.85 23.14
CA ALA A 420 29.17 5.70 24.59
C ALA A 420 27.72 5.45 25.07
N GLY A 421 27.52 4.39 25.84
CA GLY A 421 26.24 4.07 26.44
C GLY A 421 25.17 3.54 25.48
N PHE A 422 25.47 3.33 24.19
CA PHE A 422 24.46 2.90 23.22
C PHE A 422 24.08 1.42 23.42
N SER A 423 25.07 0.56 23.70
CA SER A 423 24.83 -0.84 24.07
C SER A 423 23.92 -0.98 25.30
N GLU A 424 24.20 -0.21 26.35
CA GLU A 424 23.47 -0.22 27.61
C GLU A 424 22.04 0.29 27.42
N LEU A 425 21.88 1.33 26.59
CA LEU A 425 20.58 1.87 26.24
C LEU A 425 19.72 0.83 25.50
N LEU A 426 20.27 0.12 24.52
CA LEU A 426 19.52 -0.93 23.79
C LEU A 426 19.15 -2.11 24.69
N LEU A 427 20.09 -2.55 25.53
CA LEU A 427 19.89 -3.66 26.47
C LEU A 427 18.88 -3.32 27.59
N ASN A 428 18.58 -2.04 27.81
CA ASN A 428 17.61 -1.63 28.81
C ASN A 428 16.18 -2.05 28.43
N ARG A 429 15.63 -3.00 29.16
CA ARG A 429 14.26 -3.53 28.96
C ARG A 429 13.17 -2.64 29.57
N ARG A 430 13.51 -1.67 30.42
CA ARG A 430 12.53 -0.84 31.15
C ARG A 430 11.98 0.32 30.32
N MET A 431 12.60 0.64 29.19
CA MET A 431 12.30 1.85 28.41
C MET A 431 11.21 1.67 27.35
N ASP A 432 10.76 0.44 27.09
CA ASP A 432 9.87 0.12 25.98
C ASP A 432 8.61 -0.59 26.47
N ASN A 433 7.51 0.16 26.55
CA ASN A 433 6.18 -0.35 26.90
C ASN A 433 5.39 -0.83 25.67
N ASP A 434 5.84 -0.45 24.47
CA ASP A 434 5.22 -0.82 23.21
C ASP A 434 5.75 -2.17 22.72
N VAL A 435 4.83 -3.09 22.38
CA VAL A 435 5.15 -4.47 21.98
C VAL A 435 5.93 -4.50 20.66
N ASN A 436 5.58 -3.64 19.71
CA ASN A 436 6.23 -3.57 18.40
C ASN A 436 7.65 -3.02 18.54
N VAL A 437 7.83 -1.97 19.35
CA VAL A 437 9.17 -1.43 19.66
C VAL A 437 10.05 -2.50 20.31
N ALA A 438 9.53 -3.24 21.30
CA ALA A 438 10.27 -4.29 21.99
C ALA A 438 10.69 -5.43 21.05
N GLN A 439 9.77 -5.89 20.18
CA GLN A 439 10.07 -6.91 19.18
C GLN A 439 11.12 -6.44 18.18
N PHE A 440 10.95 -5.23 17.64
CA PHE A 440 11.86 -4.70 16.62
C PHE A 440 13.26 -4.44 17.19
N LYS A 441 13.35 -3.96 18.44
CA LYS A 441 14.61 -3.83 19.16
C LYS A 441 15.31 -5.18 19.34
N TYR A 442 14.56 -6.22 19.70
CA TYR A 442 15.09 -7.57 19.80
C TYR A 442 15.68 -8.05 18.47
N ASP A 443 15.01 -7.81 17.35
CA ASP A 443 15.50 -8.21 16.03
C ASP A 443 16.81 -7.49 15.66
N VAL A 444 16.93 -6.19 15.99
CA VAL A 444 18.18 -5.44 15.82
C VAL A 444 19.30 -5.96 16.73
N ILE A 445 19.01 -6.25 18.00
CA ILE A 445 19.99 -6.83 18.94
C ILE A 445 20.43 -8.22 18.47
N LYS A 446 19.52 -9.03 17.93
CA LYS A 446 19.82 -10.33 17.34
C LYS A 446 20.78 -10.20 16.17
N LYS A 447 20.54 -9.23 15.30
CA LYS A 447 21.44 -8.92 14.18
C LYS A 447 22.83 -8.48 14.67
N LEU A 448 22.90 -7.54 15.63
CA LEU A 448 24.15 -7.13 16.26
C LEU A 448 24.92 -8.29 16.90
N SER A 449 24.23 -9.24 17.53
CA SER A 449 24.85 -10.38 18.21
C SER A 449 25.60 -11.34 17.26
N GLN A 450 25.33 -11.21 15.96
CA GLN A 450 25.94 -12.00 14.88
C GLN A 450 27.08 -11.24 14.17
N CYS A 451 27.26 -9.94 14.44
CA CYS A 451 28.32 -9.13 13.85
C CYS A 451 29.71 -9.55 14.35
N ALA A 452 30.63 -9.80 13.41
CA ALA A 452 31.99 -10.24 13.74
C ALA A 452 32.93 -9.10 14.15
N ALA A 453 32.60 -7.84 13.85
CA ALA A 453 33.45 -6.69 14.15
C ALA A 453 33.34 -6.19 15.60
N LEU A 454 32.33 -6.65 16.36
CA LEU A 454 32.13 -6.24 17.74
C LEU A 454 33.14 -6.93 18.68
N ASP A 455 33.53 -6.24 19.74
CA ASP A 455 34.30 -6.87 20.80
C ASP A 455 33.55 -8.03 21.47
N SER A 456 34.31 -8.93 22.09
CA SER A 456 33.76 -10.14 22.70
C SER A 456 32.83 -9.87 23.87
N PHE A 457 33.04 -8.78 24.62
CA PHE A 457 32.24 -8.45 25.79
C PHE A 457 30.84 -7.96 25.38
N VAL A 458 30.77 -6.98 24.48
CA VAL A 458 29.53 -6.46 23.90
C VAL A 458 28.81 -7.59 23.16
N GLY A 459 29.52 -8.35 22.32
CA GLY A 459 28.96 -9.48 21.58
C GLY A 459 28.33 -10.55 22.48
N ASN A 460 28.99 -10.93 23.58
CA ASN A 460 28.44 -11.91 24.53
C ASN A 460 27.20 -11.39 25.27
N THR A 461 27.20 -10.11 25.64
CA THR A 461 26.06 -9.47 26.34
C THR A 461 24.83 -9.42 25.43
N LEU A 462 25.02 -9.09 24.15
CA LEU A 462 23.94 -9.12 23.15
C LEU A 462 23.40 -10.55 22.95
N LYS A 463 24.29 -11.56 22.86
CA LYS A 463 23.86 -12.98 22.76
C LYS A 463 23.06 -13.43 23.98
N GLN A 464 23.44 -13.00 25.18
CA GLN A 464 22.66 -13.27 26.38
C GLN A 464 21.26 -12.66 26.28
N TYR A 465 21.14 -11.39 25.90
CA TYR A 465 19.84 -10.73 25.69
C TYR A 465 18.95 -11.51 24.71
N VAL A 466 19.54 -11.98 23.60
CA VAL A 466 18.85 -12.77 22.58
C VAL A 466 18.34 -14.11 23.14
N SER A 467 19.15 -14.76 23.98
CA SER A 467 18.81 -16.05 24.60
C SER A 467 17.65 -15.95 25.60
N GLU A 468 17.51 -14.81 26.27
CA GLU A 468 16.42 -14.54 27.20
C GLU A 468 15.08 -14.30 26.47
N GLY A 469 15.13 -13.76 25.24
CA GLY A 469 13.96 -13.47 24.41
C GLY A 469 13.51 -12.00 24.48
N ALA A 470 12.63 -11.60 23.54
CA ALA A 470 12.21 -10.20 23.35
C ALA A 470 11.46 -9.63 24.58
N PHE A 471 10.58 -10.42 25.17
CA PHE A 471 9.68 -10.00 26.25
C PHE A 471 10.11 -10.46 27.65
N TYR A 472 11.35 -10.94 27.79
CA TYR A 472 11.86 -11.38 29.08
C TYR A 472 11.81 -10.26 30.12
N ARG A 473 11.29 -10.58 31.31
CA ARG A 473 11.33 -9.71 32.48
C ARG A 473 11.96 -10.50 33.61
N LYS A 474 13.08 -9.99 34.13
CA LYS A 474 13.69 -10.55 35.34
C LYS A 474 12.69 -10.37 36.49
N ALA A 475 12.31 -11.47 37.15
CA ALA A 475 11.47 -11.41 38.33
C ALA A 475 12.19 -10.55 39.39
N VAL A 476 11.65 -9.38 39.70
CA VAL A 476 12.08 -8.60 40.86
C VAL A 476 11.37 -9.24 42.05
N VAL A 477 12.12 -9.98 42.86
CA VAL A 477 11.64 -10.42 44.17
C VAL A 477 11.64 -9.17 45.05
N GLU A 478 10.49 -8.51 45.20
CA GLU A 478 10.30 -7.54 46.27
C GLU A 478 10.30 -8.33 47.58
N VAL A 479 11.41 -8.27 48.30
CA VAL A 479 11.47 -8.76 49.68
C VAL A 479 10.69 -7.75 50.51
N ALA A 480 9.45 -8.07 50.85
CA ALA A 480 8.73 -7.37 51.91
C ALA A 480 9.51 -7.56 53.20
N ILE A 481 10.19 -6.51 53.67
CA ILE A 481 10.69 -6.47 55.03
C ILE A 481 9.47 -6.21 55.90
N GLU A 482 8.80 -7.28 56.35
CA GLU A 482 7.93 -7.20 57.52
C GLU A 482 8.83 -6.77 58.69
N GLY A 483 8.62 -5.55 59.17
CA GLY A 483 9.26 -5.07 60.39
C GLY A 483 8.73 -5.88 61.56
N ASP A 484 9.57 -6.74 62.10
CA ASP A 484 9.38 -7.33 63.43
C ASP A 484 9.36 -6.22 64.50
N GLN A 485 8.50 -6.47 65.49
CA GLN A 485 7.99 -5.60 66.57
C GLN A 485 9.03 -4.87 67.42
#